data_AF-A0A3N5GVL6-F1
#
_entry.id   AF-A0A3N5GVL6-F1
#
_cell.length_a   1.000
_cell.length_b   1.000
_cell.length_c   1.000
_cell.angle_alpha   90.00
_cell.angle_beta   90.00
_cell.angle_gamma   90.00
#
_symmetry.space_group_name_H-M   'P 1'
#
loop_
_entity.id
_entity.type
_entity.pdbx_description
1 polymer ?
#
loop_
_entity_poly.entity_id
_entity_poly.type
_entity_poly.pdbx_seq_one_letter_code
_entity_poly.pdbx_strand_id
1 'polypeptide(L)'
;MKKTILSLALPPFVFAAILSWYGFRSLGSTVTIFTQTPETVFGPTSWIAYSADIEIGFSSDPTLRGKFYRASDGSSRTELYEPNGDVNMFSIANVPEQRMYFFDRRNGWRVTRSPVTATPPSQMRLAVLGRKSAKKWYGVDVYEWVLSGLAMGTAPELNFERVYYQSIEDGRSRILRNITLEDPPPSLFSPPPGVPVKTATPMKRESASSDDHENSKGTKK
;
A
#
# COMPACT_ATOMS: atom_id res chain seq x y z
N MET A 1 -46.75 -10.80 -35.00
CA MET A 1 -45.85 -9.70 -34.58
C MET A 1 -44.43 -10.24 -34.58
N LYS A 2 -43.57 -9.77 -35.49
CA LYS A 2 -42.19 -10.26 -35.66
C LYS A 2 -41.28 -9.51 -34.68
N LYS A 3 -40.58 -10.24 -33.81
CA LYS A 3 -39.57 -9.68 -32.90
C LYS A 3 -38.23 -9.59 -33.63
N THR A 4 -37.78 -8.38 -33.90
CA THR A 4 -36.45 -8.09 -34.46
C THR A 4 -35.45 -8.06 -33.30
N ILE A 5 -34.54 -9.02 -33.25
CA ILE A 5 -33.42 -9.05 -32.31
C ILE A 5 -32.31 -8.21 -32.95
N LEU A 6 -32.08 -7.01 -32.41
CA LEU A 6 -30.95 -6.16 -32.78
C LEU A 6 -29.70 -6.71 -32.10
N SER A 7 -28.89 -7.47 -32.84
CA SER A 7 -27.54 -7.86 -32.43
C SER A 7 -26.62 -6.66 -32.59
N LEU A 8 -26.27 -6.01 -31.48
CA LEU A 8 -25.29 -4.93 -31.44
C LEU A 8 -23.88 -5.55 -31.35
N ALA A 9 -23.23 -5.72 -32.50
CA ALA A 9 -21.83 -6.08 -32.56
C ALA A 9 -20.98 -4.88 -32.13
N LEU A 10 -20.36 -4.98 -30.95
CA LEU A 10 -19.39 -3.99 -30.47
C LEU A 10 -18.07 -4.15 -31.25
N PRO A 11 -17.45 -3.06 -31.73
CA PRO A 11 -16.19 -3.12 -32.47
C PRO A 11 -15.01 -3.49 -31.54
N PRO A 12 -14.13 -4.41 -31.94
CA PRO A 12 -13.01 -4.93 -31.13
C PRO A 12 -11.79 -3.99 -31.16
N PHE A 13 -11.92 -2.72 -30.77
CA PHE A 13 -10.82 -1.75 -30.91
C PHE A 13 -10.57 -0.80 -29.73
N VAL A 14 -10.99 -1.15 -28.50
CA VAL A 14 -10.71 -0.30 -27.31
C VAL A 14 -10.08 -1.10 -26.15
N PHE A 15 -9.15 -2.00 -26.43
CA PHE A 15 -8.37 -2.70 -25.39
C PHE A 15 -6.85 -2.43 -25.44
N ALA A 16 -6.36 -1.58 -26.36
CA ALA A 16 -4.92 -1.40 -26.59
C ALA A 16 -4.32 -0.08 -26.07
N ALA A 17 -5.01 0.69 -25.22
CA ALA A 17 -4.57 2.05 -24.84
C ALA A 17 -4.09 2.24 -23.39
N ILE A 18 -4.10 1.22 -22.52
CA ILE A 18 -3.66 1.37 -21.11
C ILE A 18 -2.27 0.77 -20.84
N LEU A 19 -1.73 -0.06 -21.74
CA LEU A 19 -0.37 -0.61 -21.62
C LEU A 19 0.73 0.29 -22.23
N SER A 20 0.37 1.42 -22.84
CA SER A 20 1.33 2.32 -23.50
C SER A 20 2.07 3.27 -22.55
N TRP A 21 1.55 3.51 -21.33
CA TRP A 21 2.22 4.44 -20.41
C TRP A 21 3.42 3.81 -19.67
N TYR A 22 3.46 2.49 -19.55
CA TYR A 22 4.66 1.77 -19.11
C TYR A 22 5.27 1.06 -20.30
N GLY A 23 5.90 1.84 -21.19
CA GLY A 23 6.80 1.33 -22.21
C GLY A 23 7.99 0.61 -21.58
N PHE A 24 7.78 -0.61 -21.09
CA PHE A 24 8.82 -1.54 -20.70
C PHE A 24 9.40 -2.13 -21.99
N ARG A 25 10.12 -1.29 -22.75
CA ARG A 25 11.00 -1.78 -23.81
C ARG A 25 12.10 -2.59 -23.12
N SER A 26 12.02 -3.91 -23.23
CA SER A 26 13.12 -4.84 -22.98
C SER A 26 14.22 -4.62 -24.03
N LEU A 27 14.88 -3.46 -23.98
CA LEU A 27 16.19 -3.25 -24.56
C LEU A 27 17.18 -3.64 -23.47
N GLY A 28 18.11 -4.55 -23.77
CA GLY A 28 19.09 -5.12 -22.85
C GLY A 28 19.80 -4.06 -22.02
N SER A 29 19.19 -3.72 -20.89
CA SER A 29 19.58 -2.60 -20.07
C SER A 29 20.80 -3.05 -19.30
N THR A 30 21.96 -2.63 -19.75
CA THR A 30 23.18 -2.67 -18.95
C THR A 30 22.85 -1.92 -17.67
N VAL A 31 22.69 -2.65 -16.56
CA VAL A 31 22.45 -2.06 -15.24
C VAL A 31 23.70 -1.29 -14.89
N THR A 32 23.72 0.00 -15.22
CA THR A 32 24.80 0.89 -14.83
C THR A 32 24.66 1.05 -13.32
N ILE A 33 25.55 0.39 -12.58
CA ILE A 33 25.64 0.54 -11.13
C ILE A 33 26.24 1.91 -10.88
N PHE A 34 25.40 2.92 -10.67
CA PHE A 34 25.86 4.23 -10.25
C PHE A 34 26.37 4.13 -8.82
N THR A 35 27.67 4.30 -8.63
CA THR A 35 28.28 4.50 -7.30
C THR A 35 27.97 5.92 -6.84
N GLN A 36 26.75 6.15 -6.35
CA GLN A 36 26.42 7.39 -5.66
C GLN A 36 26.96 7.34 -4.22
N THR A 37 27.63 8.41 -3.80
CA THR A 37 27.94 8.62 -2.38
C THR A 37 26.62 8.59 -1.61
N PRO A 38 26.51 7.80 -0.52
CA PRO A 38 25.26 7.71 0.22
C PRO A 38 24.85 9.09 0.73
N GLU A 39 23.79 9.65 0.15
CA GLU A 39 23.18 10.89 0.59
C GLU A 39 22.29 10.58 1.80
N THR A 40 22.48 11.32 2.89
CA THR A 40 21.57 11.25 4.03
C THR A 40 20.44 12.22 3.78
N VAL A 41 19.23 11.69 3.64
CA VAL A 41 18.02 12.49 3.47
C VAL A 41 17.30 12.58 4.81
N PHE A 42 16.98 13.80 5.23
CA PHE A 42 16.29 14.06 6.48
C PHE A 42 14.78 14.11 6.26
N GLY A 43 14.02 13.54 7.19
CA GLY A 43 12.56 13.65 7.22
C GLY A 43 12.10 14.64 8.29
N PRO A 44 10.80 14.96 8.31
CA PRO A 44 10.19 15.74 9.39
C PRO A 44 10.36 15.07 10.76
N THR A 45 10.53 15.88 11.80
CA THR A 45 10.68 15.40 13.20
C THR A 45 9.35 15.07 13.88
N SER A 46 8.24 15.49 13.28
CA SER A 46 6.86 15.21 13.71
C SER A 46 6.10 14.53 12.58
N TRP A 47 4.97 13.89 12.90
CA TRP A 47 4.08 13.36 11.86
C TRP A 47 3.50 14.50 11.01
N ILE A 48 3.53 14.29 9.70
CA ILE A 48 2.90 15.16 8.72
C ILE A 48 1.53 14.57 8.41
N ALA A 49 0.50 15.38 8.66
CA ALA A 49 -0.86 15.01 8.34
C ALA A 49 -1.13 15.22 6.84
N TYR A 50 -1.83 14.26 6.23
CA TYR A 50 -2.22 14.35 4.83
C TYR A 50 -3.37 13.39 4.52
N SER A 51 -4.02 13.63 3.39
CA SER A 51 -4.93 12.70 2.75
C SER A 51 -4.46 12.37 1.34
N ALA A 52 -4.86 11.21 0.83
CA ALA A 52 -4.54 10.76 -0.53
C ALA A 52 -5.61 9.81 -1.04
N ASP A 53 -5.76 9.73 -2.37
CA ASP A 53 -6.39 8.58 -3.00
C ASP A 53 -5.43 7.39 -2.94
N ILE A 54 -5.94 6.19 -2.65
CA ILE A 54 -5.16 4.96 -2.66
C ILE A 54 -5.68 4.00 -3.73
N GLU A 55 -4.76 3.41 -4.49
CA GLU A 55 -5.03 2.29 -5.39
C GLU A 55 -4.23 1.08 -4.93
N ILE A 56 -4.87 -0.08 -4.80
CA ILE A 56 -4.23 -1.35 -4.48
C ILE A 56 -4.50 -2.32 -5.62
N GLY A 57 -3.46 -2.69 -6.36
CA GLY A 57 -3.53 -3.66 -7.43
C GLY A 57 -3.09 -5.04 -6.97
N PHE A 58 -3.75 -6.06 -7.50
CA PHE A 58 -3.37 -7.47 -7.38
C PHE A 58 -3.15 -8.03 -8.79
N SER A 59 -2.34 -9.08 -8.95
CA SER A 59 -2.03 -9.63 -10.27
C SER A 59 -3.24 -10.20 -11.02
N SER A 60 -4.20 -10.79 -10.29
CA SER A 60 -5.39 -11.43 -10.87
C SER A 60 -6.69 -10.70 -10.62
N ASP A 61 -6.73 -9.77 -9.66
CA ASP A 61 -7.98 -9.21 -9.14
C ASP A 61 -8.15 -7.75 -9.57
N PRO A 62 -9.40 -7.25 -9.63
CA PRO A 62 -9.66 -5.84 -9.87
C PRO A 62 -8.92 -4.96 -8.86
N THR A 63 -8.29 -3.89 -9.36
CA THR A 63 -7.68 -2.87 -8.53
C THR A 63 -8.71 -2.27 -7.58
N LEU A 64 -8.46 -2.35 -6.28
CA LEU A 64 -9.25 -1.67 -5.27
C LEU A 64 -8.83 -0.20 -5.20
N ARG A 65 -9.81 0.69 -5.04
CA ARG A 65 -9.57 2.13 -4.89
C ARG A 65 -10.16 2.63 -3.59
N GLY A 66 -9.59 3.68 -3.03
CA GLY A 66 -10.25 4.42 -1.97
C GLY A 66 -9.44 5.57 -1.43
N LYS A 67 -9.46 5.75 -0.11
CA LYS A 67 -8.83 6.90 0.57
C LYS A 67 -7.84 6.45 1.63
N PHE A 68 -6.76 7.22 1.75
CA PHE A 68 -5.78 7.09 2.81
C PHE A 68 -5.67 8.41 3.57
N TYR A 69 -5.58 8.33 4.89
CA TYR A 69 -5.46 9.47 5.79
C TYR A 69 -4.35 9.22 6.79
N ARG A 70 -3.58 10.26 7.08
CA ARG A 70 -2.60 10.33 8.16
C ARG A 70 -2.90 11.58 8.99
N ALA A 71 -3.01 11.44 10.31
CA ALA A 71 -3.13 12.56 11.24
C ALA A 71 -1.75 12.98 11.81
N SER A 72 -1.73 14.17 12.39
CA SER A 72 -0.55 14.76 13.05
C SER A 72 -0.08 14.03 14.32
N ASP A 73 -0.91 13.13 14.87
CA ASP A 73 -0.55 12.22 15.97
C ASP A 73 0.05 10.88 15.48
N GLY A 74 0.13 10.70 14.16
CA GLY A 74 0.60 9.48 13.51
C GLY A 74 -0.48 8.43 13.24
N SER A 75 -1.72 8.65 13.70
CA SER A 75 -2.87 7.81 13.40
C SER A 75 -3.09 7.72 11.89
N SER A 76 -3.56 6.57 11.42
CA SER A 76 -3.80 6.36 9.99
C SER A 76 -5.14 5.67 9.75
N ARG A 77 -5.75 5.97 8.61
CA ARG A 77 -6.97 5.31 8.15
C ARG A 77 -6.85 5.00 6.67
N THR A 78 -7.19 3.76 6.33
CA THR A 78 -7.34 3.31 4.95
C THR A 78 -8.79 2.89 4.74
N GLU A 79 -9.40 3.41 3.67
CA GLU A 79 -10.71 3.03 3.18
C GLU A 79 -10.53 2.44 1.79
N LEU A 80 -11.07 1.25 1.55
CA LEU A 80 -11.08 0.63 0.23
C LEU A 80 -12.50 0.32 -0.17
N TYR A 81 -12.83 0.65 -1.41
CA TYR A 81 -14.12 0.44 -2.03
C TYR A 81 -14.02 -0.65 -3.09
N GLU A 82 -15.10 -1.42 -3.24
CA GLU A 82 -15.32 -2.30 -4.37
C GLU A 82 -15.57 -1.48 -5.65
N PRO A 83 -15.46 -2.08 -6.85
CA PRO A 83 -15.72 -1.36 -8.12
C PRO A 83 -17.11 -0.74 -8.24
N ASN A 84 -18.10 -1.25 -7.50
CA ASN A 84 -19.45 -0.69 -7.44
C ASN A 84 -19.58 0.51 -6.47
N GLY A 85 -18.51 0.88 -5.76
CA GLY A 85 -18.47 1.96 -4.77
C GLY A 85 -18.80 1.54 -3.34
N ASP A 86 -19.19 0.28 -3.10
CA ASP A 86 -19.45 -0.21 -1.74
C ASP A 86 -18.14 -0.26 -0.94
N VAL A 87 -18.23 0.02 0.36
CA VAL A 87 -17.05 -0.13 1.23
C VAL A 87 -16.72 -1.61 1.41
N ASN A 88 -15.52 -1.99 0.97
CA ASN A 88 -14.97 -3.31 1.19
C ASN A 88 -14.33 -3.42 2.57
N MET A 89 -13.43 -2.48 2.90
CA MET A 89 -12.59 -2.55 4.08
C MET A 89 -12.25 -1.18 4.66
N PHE A 90 -12.30 -1.07 5.99
CA PHE A 90 -11.61 -0.01 6.74
C PHE A 90 -10.49 -0.61 7.60
N SER A 91 -9.37 0.09 7.66
CA SER A 91 -8.32 -0.14 8.65
C SER A 91 -7.98 1.19 9.30
N ILE A 92 -8.08 1.27 10.62
CA ILE A 92 -7.77 2.45 11.40
C ILE A 92 -6.72 2.07 12.45
N ALA A 93 -5.57 2.69 12.39
CA ALA A 93 -4.58 2.67 13.45
C ALA A 93 -4.70 3.98 14.24
N ASN A 94 -5.23 3.89 15.47
CA ASN A 94 -5.40 5.02 16.38
C ASN A 94 -4.27 4.97 17.42
N VAL A 95 -3.35 5.93 17.32
CA VAL A 95 -2.12 5.97 18.10
C VAL A 95 -2.39 6.39 19.56
N PRO A 96 -3.14 7.48 19.84
CA PRO A 96 -3.45 7.87 21.22
C PRO A 96 -4.16 6.78 22.01
N GLU A 97 -5.05 6.02 21.37
CA GLU A 97 -5.78 4.92 22.02
C GLU A 97 -5.03 3.59 22.04
N GLN A 98 -3.91 3.47 21.32
CA GLN A 98 -3.17 2.22 21.09
C GLN A 98 -4.07 1.09 20.59
N ARG A 99 -4.92 1.40 19.60
CA ARG A 99 -5.91 0.47 19.06
C ARG A 99 -5.84 0.41 17.55
N MET A 100 -6.09 -0.78 17.04
CA MET A 100 -6.30 -0.98 15.61
C MET A 100 -7.71 -1.47 15.38
N TYR A 101 -8.50 -0.69 14.64
CA TYR A 101 -9.85 -1.02 14.25
C TYR A 101 -9.86 -1.52 12.82
N PHE A 102 -10.63 -2.56 12.57
CA PHE A 102 -10.86 -3.13 11.26
C PHE A 102 -12.35 -3.22 11.02
N PHE A 103 -12.78 -2.91 9.82
CA PHE A 103 -14.12 -3.23 9.35
C PHE A 103 -14.01 -4.02 8.07
N ASP A 104 -14.78 -5.08 7.99
CA ASP A 104 -15.10 -5.75 6.74
C ASP A 104 -16.60 -6.07 6.74
N ARG A 105 -17.18 -6.14 5.54
CA ARG A 105 -18.62 -6.34 5.36
C ARG A 105 -19.16 -7.60 6.05
N ARG A 106 -18.35 -8.65 6.17
CA ARG A 106 -18.77 -9.95 6.71
C ARG A 106 -18.78 -9.97 8.24
N ASN A 107 -17.80 -9.34 8.88
CA ASN A 107 -17.60 -9.44 10.33
C ASN A 107 -18.00 -8.16 11.09
N GLY A 108 -18.19 -7.05 10.39
CA GLY A 108 -18.41 -5.74 10.97
C GLY A 108 -17.14 -5.17 11.61
N TRP A 109 -17.32 -4.23 12.54
CA TRP A 109 -16.19 -3.60 13.25
C TRP A 109 -15.55 -4.55 14.26
N ARG A 110 -14.22 -4.61 14.21
CA ARG A 110 -13.36 -5.39 15.09
C ARG A 110 -12.25 -4.50 15.63
N VAL A 111 -11.76 -4.79 16.83
CA VAL A 111 -10.61 -4.09 17.44
C VAL A 111 -9.58 -5.10 17.90
N THR A 112 -8.30 -4.83 17.61
CA THR A 112 -7.17 -5.49 18.25
C THR A 112 -6.47 -4.51 19.19
N ARG A 113 -6.06 -5.00 20.36
CA ARG A 113 -5.06 -4.31 21.20
C ARG A 113 -3.69 -4.67 20.65
N SER A 114 -3.26 -3.92 19.64
CA SER A 114 -1.88 -3.96 19.17
C SER A 114 -1.21 -2.68 19.62
N PRO A 115 0.02 -2.71 20.13
CA PRO A 115 0.77 -1.47 20.37
C PRO A 115 0.99 -0.78 19.03
N VAL A 116 0.07 0.11 18.66
CA VAL A 116 0.21 1.00 17.52
C VAL A 116 1.18 2.09 17.97
N THR A 117 2.46 1.85 17.74
CA THR A 117 3.49 2.88 17.96
C THR A 117 3.67 3.64 16.67
N ALA A 118 3.39 4.93 16.70
CA ALA A 118 3.75 5.82 15.62
C ALA A 118 5.06 6.51 15.98
N THR A 119 6.15 5.76 15.90
CA THR A 119 7.48 6.37 15.88
C THR A 119 7.62 7.06 14.53
N PRO A 120 7.67 8.40 14.46
CA PRO A 120 7.94 9.06 13.20
C PRO A 120 9.32 8.61 12.74
N PRO A 121 9.47 8.14 11.49
CA PRO A 121 10.79 7.85 10.95
C PRO A 121 11.56 9.17 10.91
N SER A 122 12.54 9.30 11.78
CA SER A 122 13.29 10.54 11.94
C SER A 122 14.33 10.72 10.84
N GLN A 123 14.89 9.62 10.32
CA GLN A 123 15.93 9.64 9.30
C GLN A 123 15.90 8.32 8.52
N MET A 124 15.97 8.41 7.19
CA MET A 124 16.25 7.26 6.35
C MET A 124 17.60 7.50 5.70
N ARG A 125 18.59 6.67 6.06
CA ARG A 125 19.75 6.53 5.21
C ARG A 125 19.25 5.77 3.99
N LEU A 126 19.00 6.50 2.89
CA LEU A 126 18.79 5.85 1.60
C LEU A 126 20.05 5.02 1.37
N ALA A 127 19.91 3.71 1.47
CA ALA A 127 20.95 2.82 1.00
C ALA A 127 21.26 3.23 -0.45
N VAL A 128 22.49 2.95 -0.90
CA VAL A 128 23.09 3.27 -2.22
C VAL A 128 22.17 3.03 -3.45
N LEU A 129 21.02 2.39 -3.27
CA LEU A 129 20.05 1.98 -4.28
C LEU A 129 18.92 2.99 -4.56
N GLY A 130 18.77 4.04 -3.74
CA GLY A 130 17.73 5.07 -3.93
C GLY A 130 18.19 6.26 -4.75
N ARG A 131 17.45 6.61 -5.80
CA ARG A 131 17.65 7.85 -6.57
C ARG A 131 16.48 8.80 -6.35
N LYS A 132 16.74 10.10 -6.28
CA LYS A 132 15.67 11.10 -6.35
C LYS A 132 14.98 11.00 -7.71
N SER A 133 13.64 10.92 -7.73
CA SER A 133 12.86 10.97 -8.96
C SER A 133 13.03 12.33 -9.61
N ALA A 134 13.20 12.37 -10.93
CA ALA A 134 13.33 13.62 -11.68
C ALA A 134 12.03 14.46 -11.68
N LYS A 135 10.90 13.82 -11.36
CA LYS A 135 9.58 14.44 -11.33
C LYS A 135 9.01 14.35 -9.92
N LYS A 136 8.29 15.39 -9.50
CA LYS A 136 7.43 15.32 -8.32
C LYS A 136 6.22 14.43 -8.57
N TRP A 137 5.92 13.52 -7.65
CA TRP A 137 4.72 12.69 -7.75
C TRP A 137 3.63 13.35 -6.92
N TYR A 138 2.55 13.79 -7.56
CA TYR A 138 1.43 14.44 -6.87
C TYR A 138 1.86 15.62 -5.97
N GLY A 139 2.84 16.40 -6.42
CA GLY A 139 3.34 17.58 -5.71
C GLY A 139 4.47 17.30 -4.72
N VAL A 140 4.76 16.04 -4.40
CA VAL A 140 5.80 15.66 -3.42
C VAL A 140 7.09 15.17 -4.08
N ASP A 141 8.23 15.45 -3.46
CA ASP A 141 9.51 14.87 -3.87
C ASP A 141 9.55 13.38 -3.50
N VAL A 142 9.91 12.52 -4.46
CA VAL A 142 9.96 11.06 -4.27
C VAL A 142 11.36 10.54 -4.53
N TYR A 143 11.80 9.61 -3.70
CA TYR A 143 13.00 8.81 -3.92
C TYR A 143 12.58 7.39 -4.31
N GLU A 144 13.11 6.90 -5.42
CA GLU A 144 12.79 5.63 -6.04
C GLU A 144 13.92 4.63 -5.81
N TRP A 145 13.60 3.39 -5.46
CA TRP A 145 14.57 2.30 -5.40
C TRP A 145 13.92 0.96 -5.71
N VAL A 146 14.77 -0.03 -5.99
CA VAL A 146 14.38 -1.42 -6.10
C VAL A 146 15.15 -2.22 -5.06
N LEU A 147 14.45 -2.99 -4.24
CA LEU A 147 15.05 -3.88 -3.25
C LEU A 147 14.31 -5.21 -3.24
N SER A 148 15.04 -6.31 -3.44
CA SER A 148 14.49 -7.67 -3.35
C SER A 148 13.22 -7.89 -4.17
N GLY A 149 13.20 -7.42 -5.42
CA GLY A 149 12.03 -7.56 -6.30
C GLY A 149 10.88 -6.59 -5.98
N LEU A 150 11.07 -5.63 -5.07
CA LEU A 150 10.10 -4.56 -4.78
C LEU A 150 10.60 -3.24 -5.35
N ALA A 151 9.88 -2.68 -6.31
CA ALA A 151 10.03 -1.28 -6.69
C ALA A 151 9.29 -0.42 -5.68
N MET A 152 9.93 0.61 -5.12
CA MET A 152 9.37 1.47 -4.09
C MET A 152 9.68 2.93 -4.39
N GLY A 153 8.74 3.80 -4.02
CA GLY A 153 8.97 5.23 -3.93
C GLY A 153 8.51 5.75 -2.59
N THR A 154 9.36 6.52 -1.93
CA THR A 154 8.99 7.21 -0.69
C THR A 154 9.12 8.71 -0.81
N ALA A 155 8.28 9.41 -0.06
CA ALA A 155 8.33 10.86 0.07
C ALA A 155 8.90 11.24 1.44
N PRO A 156 10.15 11.75 1.53
CA PRO A 156 10.75 12.14 2.81
C PRO A 156 9.91 13.16 3.58
N GLU A 157 9.32 14.13 2.87
CA GLU A 157 8.44 15.17 3.44
C GLU A 157 7.15 14.62 4.05
N LEU A 158 6.78 13.35 3.77
CA LEU A 158 5.65 12.64 4.38
C LEU A 158 6.13 11.59 5.39
N ASN A 159 7.19 11.89 6.14
CA ASN A 159 7.84 10.93 7.04
C ASN A 159 8.21 9.63 6.30
N PHE A 160 8.82 9.74 5.12
CA PHE A 160 9.21 8.59 4.29
C PHE A 160 8.04 7.62 3.97
N GLU A 161 6.79 8.11 3.92
CA GLU A 161 5.65 7.29 3.49
C GLU A 161 5.93 6.71 2.10
N ARG A 162 5.59 5.43 1.93
CA ARG A 162 5.62 4.73 0.64
C ARG A 162 4.46 5.22 -0.24
N VAL A 163 4.73 6.23 -1.06
CA VAL A 163 3.76 6.76 -2.02
C VAL A 163 3.53 5.80 -3.19
N TYR A 164 4.49 4.92 -3.49
CA TYR A 164 4.22 3.73 -4.28
C TYR A 164 5.04 2.54 -3.80
N TYR A 165 4.49 1.34 -3.97
CA TYR A 165 5.31 0.13 -4.08
C TYR A 165 4.68 -0.82 -5.08
N GLN A 166 5.52 -1.60 -5.76
CA GLN A 166 5.11 -2.66 -6.67
C GLN A 166 6.04 -3.86 -6.49
N SER A 167 5.44 -5.01 -6.26
CA SER A 167 6.12 -6.29 -6.27
C SER A 167 6.23 -6.81 -7.70
N ILE A 168 7.45 -7.15 -8.11
CA ILE A 168 7.76 -7.69 -9.43
C ILE A 168 7.35 -9.16 -9.50
N GLU A 169 7.38 -9.88 -8.38
CA GLU A 169 7.10 -11.32 -8.33
C GLU A 169 5.60 -11.62 -8.46
N ASP A 170 4.77 -10.99 -7.63
CA ASP A 170 3.33 -11.26 -7.56
C ASP A 170 2.46 -10.15 -8.15
N GLY A 171 3.07 -9.12 -8.74
CA GLY A 171 2.39 -7.99 -9.38
C GLY A 171 1.61 -7.08 -8.42
N ARG A 172 1.66 -7.32 -7.11
CA ARG A 172 0.91 -6.50 -6.13
C ARG A 172 1.45 -5.09 -6.10
N SER A 173 0.55 -4.11 -6.01
CA SER A 173 0.94 -2.70 -5.96
C SER A 173 0.08 -1.92 -4.98
N ARG A 174 0.66 -0.84 -4.45
CA ARG A 174 -0.05 0.23 -3.74
C ARG A 174 0.46 1.55 -4.29
N ILE A 175 -0.45 2.45 -4.63
CA ILE A 175 -0.11 3.79 -5.12
C ILE A 175 -0.96 4.80 -4.36
N LEU A 176 -0.33 5.86 -3.86
CA LEU A 176 -1.00 7.04 -3.33
C LEU A 176 -1.01 8.14 -4.39
N ARG A 177 -2.16 8.78 -4.60
CA ARG A 177 -2.38 9.85 -5.57
C ARG A 177 -3.07 11.05 -4.91
N ASN A 178 -3.04 12.20 -5.58
CA ASN A 178 -3.76 13.41 -5.18
C ASN A 178 -3.52 13.74 -3.69
N ILE A 179 -2.25 13.80 -3.30
CA ILE A 179 -1.85 14.01 -1.91
C ILE A 179 -2.15 15.47 -1.52
N THR A 180 -2.86 15.65 -0.41
CA THR A 180 -3.21 16.95 0.15
C THR A 180 -2.74 17.04 1.59
N LEU A 181 -1.96 18.07 1.92
CA LEU A 181 -1.41 18.31 3.26
C LEU A 181 -2.43 19.02 4.15
N GLU A 182 -3.42 18.26 4.61
CA GLU A 182 -4.46 18.70 5.53
C GLU A 182 -4.57 17.72 6.69
N ASP A 183 -4.83 18.23 7.91
CA ASP A 183 -5.05 17.39 9.08
C ASP A 183 -6.47 16.83 9.08
N PRO A 184 -6.67 15.51 8.91
CA PRO A 184 -8.00 14.92 8.89
C PRO A 184 -8.66 15.04 10.26
N PRO A 185 -9.98 15.24 10.34
CA PRO A 185 -10.66 15.39 11.62
C PRO A 185 -10.45 14.14 12.51
N PRO A 186 -10.20 14.30 13.82
CA PRO A 186 -9.92 13.18 14.73
C PRO A 186 -10.99 12.09 14.74
N SER A 187 -12.25 12.46 14.48
CA SER A 187 -13.38 11.52 14.39
C SER A 187 -13.23 10.48 13.29
N LEU A 188 -12.36 10.69 12.29
CA LEU A 188 -12.04 9.67 11.28
C LEU A 188 -11.24 8.51 11.86
N PHE A 189 -10.52 8.69 12.97
CA PHE A 189 -9.65 7.68 13.55
C PHE A 189 -10.32 6.85 14.65
N SER A 190 -11.66 6.85 14.68
CA SER A 190 -12.46 5.96 15.53
C SER A 190 -13.61 5.36 14.71
N PRO A 191 -14.15 4.20 15.11
CA PRO A 191 -15.38 3.68 14.52
C PRO A 191 -16.53 4.68 14.66
N PRO A 192 -17.51 4.70 13.74
CA PRO A 192 -18.67 5.59 13.85
C PRO A 192 -19.38 5.44 15.21
N PRO A 193 -19.89 6.54 15.80
CA PRO A 193 -20.58 6.47 17.09
C PRO A 193 -21.74 5.46 17.09
N GLY A 194 -21.85 4.66 18.16
CA GLY A 194 -22.94 3.70 18.35
C GLY A 194 -22.80 2.37 17.59
N VAL A 195 -21.76 2.18 16.76
CA VAL A 195 -21.54 0.88 16.11
C VAL A 195 -20.93 -0.12 17.09
N PRO A 196 -21.42 -1.38 17.12
CA PRO A 196 -20.82 -2.40 17.97
C PRO A 196 -19.43 -2.77 17.43
N VAL A 197 -18.41 -2.69 18.30
CA VAL A 197 -17.03 -3.08 17.99
C VAL A 197 -16.70 -4.36 18.75
N LYS A 198 -16.41 -5.43 18.00
CA LYS A 198 -16.06 -6.74 18.60
C LYS A 198 -14.56 -6.79 18.91
N THR A 199 -14.17 -7.35 20.04
CA THR A 199 -12.74 -7.64 20.27
C THR A 199 -12.33 -8.78 19.34
N ALA A 200 -11.30 -8.57 18.51
CA ALA A 200 -10.78 -9.63 17.67
C ALA A 200 -10.10 -10.67 18.55
N THR A 201 -10.54 -11.92 18.45
CA THR A 201 -9.82 -13.05 19.05
C THR A 201 -8.43 -13.06 18.44
N PRO A 202 -7.34 -13.03 19.25
CA PRO A 202 -6.01 -13.14 18.72
C PRO A 202 -5.98 -14.41 17.88
N MET A 203 -5.62 -14.29 16.59
CA MET A 203 -5.36 -15.46 15.78
C MET A 203 -4.30 -16.25 16.54
N LYS A 204 -4.69 -17.43 17.05
CA LYS A 204 -3.73 -18.40 17.54
C LYS A 204 -2.84 -18.63 16.33
N ARG A 205 -1.63 -18.07 16.34
CA ARG A 205 -0.61 -18.48 15.39
C ARG A 205 -0.52 -19.97 15.65
N GLU A 206 -1.09 -20.77 14.76
CA GLU A 206 -0.61 -22.12 14.57
C GLU A 206 0.85 -21.88 14.20
N SER A 207 1.71 -21.98 15.21
CA SER A 207 3.13 -22.16 15.03
C SER A 207 3.20 -23.27 14.00
N ALA A 208 3.52 -22.90 12.76
CA ALA A 208 3.83 -23.86 11.73
C ALA A 208 4.86 -24.77 12.39
N SER A 209 4.41 -25.99 12.73
CA SER A 209 5.28 -27.04 13.20
C SER A 209 6.32 -27.13 12.12
N SER A 210 7.53 -26.64 12.41
CA SER A 210 8.69 -27.01 11.62
C SER A 210 8.85 -28.49 11.88
N ASP A 211 8.12 -29.30 11.12
CA ASP A 211 8.42 -30.70 10.99
C ASP A 211 9.82 -30.71 10.38
N ASP A 212 10.80 -30.78 11.28
CA ASP A 212 12.20 -30.95 10.98
C ASP A 212 12.30 -32.22 10.13
N HIS A 213 12.36 -32.04 8.82
CA HIS A 213 12.76 -33.07 7.89
C HIS A 213 14.25 -33.35 8.17
N GLU A 214 14.48 -34.20 9.18
CA GLU A 214 15.76 -34.80 9.51
C GLU A 214 16.17 -35.66 8.30
N ASN A 215 16.94 -35.06 7.40
CA ASN A 215 17.45 -35.70 6.21
C ASN A 215 18.57 -36.66 6.62
N SER A 216 18.16 -37.89 6.97
CA SER A 216 19.04 -39.00 7.34
C SER A 216 20.02 -39.30 6.21
N LYS A 217 21.29 -38.98 6.44
CA LYS A 217 22.42 -39.35 5.59
C LYS A 217 22.64 -40.85 5.65
N GLY A 218 22.09 -41.58 4.69
CA GLY A 218 22.51 -42.95 4.39
C GLY A 218 23.82 -42.96 3.60
N THR A 219 24.96 -43.05 4.29
CA THR A 219 26.25 -43.40 3.68
C THR A 219 26.35 -44.93 3.61
N LYS A 220 26.31 -45.52 2.42
CA LYS A 220 26.72 -46.93 2.21
C LYS A 220 28.12 -46.97 1.61
N LYS A 221 28.98 -47.75 2.26
CA LYS A 221 30.25 -48.28 1.74
C LYS A 221 29.97 -49.52 0.89
#